data_AF-A0A2E8E094-F1
#
_entry.id   AF-A0A2E8E094-F1
#
_cell.length_a   1.000
_cell.length_b   1.000
_cell.length_c   1.000
_cell.angle_alpha   90.00
_cell.angle_beta   90.00
_cell.angle_gamma   90.00
#
_symmetry.space_group_name_H-M   'P 1'
#
loop_
_entity.id
_entity.type
_entity.pdbx_description
1 polymer ?
#
loop_
_entity_poly.entity_id
_entity_poly.type
_entity_poly.pdbx_seq_one_letter_code
_entity_poly.pdbx_strand_id
1 'polypeptide(L)'
;MPITTDPKARIEIILDSDKDKDKPPTFIYRALNGREWRKVAKVFDALQSGEVSGMSAQLDAIYETVSIGLLDWVNMIDPETGTEIPFKKEDIDLILNPIEASTDLMGKILGAVMPTHEDKKKSELQAVSETS
;
A
#
# COMPACT_ATOMS: atom_id res chain seq x y z
N MET A 1 14.72 -12.78 11.98
CA MET A 1 14.46 -11.40 12.43
C MET A 1 12.99 -11.09 12.19
N PRO A 2 12.34 -10.22 12.99
CA PRO A 2 11.02 -9.71 12.64
C PRO A 2 11.03 -9.07 11.25
N ILE A 3 10.00 -9.33 10.44
CA ILE A 3 9.90 -8.88 9.04
C ILE A 3 10.00 -7.36 8.90
N THR A 4 9.53 -6.61 9.90
CA THR A 4 9.57 -5.14 9.95
C THR A 4 10.96 -4.55 10.18
N THR A 5 11.93 -5.40 10.53
CA THR A 5 13.34 -5.03 10.76
C THR A 5 14.29 -5.67 9.76
N ASP A 6 13.76 -6.48 8.83
CA ASP A 6 14.56 -7.09 7.78
C ASP A 6 14.67 -6.13 6.58
N PRO A 7 15.86 -5.58 6.26
CA PRO A 7 16.02 -4.66 5.13
C PRO A 7 15.82 -5.33 3.77
N LYS A 8 15.77 -6.67 3.71
CA LYS A 8 15.51 -7.43 2.49
C LYS A 8 14.03 -7.75 2.29
N ALA A 9 13.19 -7.60 3.30
CA ALA A 9 11.76 -7.85 3.19
C ALA A 9 11.11 -6.70 2.40
N ARG A 10 10.74 -6.99 1.15
CA ARG A 10 10.07 -6.06 0.24
C ARG A 10 8.70 -6.63 -0.14
N ILE A 11 7.72 -5.75 -0.23
CA ILE A 11 6.35 -6.02 -0.67
C ILE A 11 6.18 -5.26 -1.98
N GLU A 12 5.90 -5.97 -3.06
CA GLU A 12 5.67 -5.39 -4.38
C GLU A 12 4.16 -5.20 -4.56
N ILE A 13 3.77 -3.98 -4.92
CA ILE A 13 2.38 -3.62 -5.17
C ILE A 13 2.25 -3.12 -6.60
N ILE A 14 1.43 -3.82 -7.39
CA ILE A 14 1.03 -3.44 -8.75
C ILE A 14 -0.44 -3.04 -8.71
N LEU A 15 -0.77 -1.91 -9.34
CA LEU A 15 -2.15 -1.44 -9.47
C LEU A 15 -2.96 -2.39 -10.34
N ASP A 16 -4.25 -2.49 -10.08
CA ASP A 16 -5.16 -3.37 -10.83
C ASP A 16 -5.27 -2.98 -12.31
N SER A 17 -5.10 -1.69 -12.62
CA SER A 17 -5.03 -1.14 -13.98
C SER A 17 -3.78 -1.58 -14.75
N ASP A 18 -2.72 -1.98 -14.03
CA ASP A 18 -1.39 -2.20 -14.59
C ASP A 18 -0.97 -3.67 -14.63
N LYS A 19 -1.73 -4.56 -13.99
CA LYS A 19 -1.37 -5.98 -13.78
C LYS A 19 -1.07 -6.78 -15.04
N ASP A 20 -1.66 -6.40 -16.18
CA ASP A 20 -1.56 -7.13 -17.45
C ASP A 20 -0.43 -6.60 -18.35
N LYS A 21 0.36 -5.63 -17.88
CA LYS A 21 1.50 -5.07 -18.61
C LYS A 21 2.71 -6.02 -18.54
N ASP A 22 3.51 -6.06 -19.61
CA ASP A 22 4.76 -6.86 -19.68
C ASP A 22 5.77 -6.43 -18.60
N LYS A 23 5.88 -5.13 -18.36
CA LYS A 23 6.66 -4.52 -17.27
C LYS A 23 5.78 -3.56 -16.50
N PRO A 24 5.02 -4.05 -15.50
CA PRO A 24 4.07 -3.21 -14.79
C PRO A 24 4.80 -2.19 -13.91
N PRO A 25 4.31 -0.94 -13.86
CA PRO A 25 4.63 -0.01 -12.78
C PRO A 25 4.43 -0.70 -11.43
N THR A 26 5.47 -0.69 -10.60
CA THR A 26 5.47 -1.45 -9.34
C THR A 26 5.97 -0.57 -8.21
N PHE A 27 5.19 -0.48 -7.14
CA PHE A 27 5.58 0.20 -5.91
C PHE A 27 6.22 -0.79 -4.95
N ILE A 28 7.32 -0.39 -4.33
CA ILE A 28 8.09 -1.23 -3.41
C ILE A 28 7.91 -0.72 -1.99
N TYR A 29 7.34 -1.57 -1.13
CA TYR A 29 7.11 -1.27 0.27
C TYR A 29 7.95 -2.15 1.19
N ARG A 30 8.21 -1.67 2.40
CA ARG A 30 8.57 -2.53 3.53
C ARG A 30 7.35 -2.88 4.35
N ALA A 31 7.47 -3.95 5.13
CA ALA A 31 6.50 -4.24 6.18
C ALA A 31 6.39 -3.07 7.16
N LEU A 32 5.16 -2.67 7.47
CA LEU A 32 4.87 -1.62 8.44
C LEU A 32 5.00 -2.16 9.86
N ASN A 33 5.59 -1.37 10.75
CA ASN A 33 5.61 -1.70 12.18
C ASN A 33 4.29 -1.29 12.87
N GLY A 34 4.09 -1.73 14.11
CA GLY A 34 2.85 -1.48 14.85
C GLY A 34 2.51 0.00 15.11
N ARG A 35 3.47 0.92 15.01
CA ARG A 35 3.20 2.37 15.13
C ARG A 35 2.67 2.93 13.82
N GLU A 36 3.26 2.52 12.70
CA GLU A 36 2.82 2.88 11.36
C GLU A 36 1.44 2.31 11.06
N TRP A 37 1.18 1.08 11.51
CA TRP A 37 -0.16 0.48 11.48
C TRP A 37 -1.22 1.36 12.10
N ARG A 38 -0.97 1.83 13.32
CA ARG A 38 -1.89 2.72 14.02
C ARG A 38 -2.07 4.05 13.29
N LYS A 39 -1.02 4.55 12.61
CA LYS A 39 -1.11 5.78 11.83
C LYS A 39 -2.01 5.59 10.60
N VAL A 40 -1.79 4.53 9.83
CA VAL A 40 -2.61 4.18 8.66
C VAL A 40 -4.08 3.97 9.07
N ALA A 41 -4.33 3.16 10.09
CA ALA A 41 -5.68 2.88 10.59
C ALA A 41 -6.40 4.16 11.04
N LYS A 42 -5.73 5.02 11.80
CA LYS A 42 -6.31 6.29 12.27
C LYS A 42 -6.71 7.20 11.12
N VAL A 43 -5.87 7.32 10.10
CA VAL A 43 -6.19 8.15 8.93
C VAL A 43 -7.38 7.56 8.16
N PHE A 44 -7.39 6.25 7.97
CA PHE A 44 -8.49 5.55 7.31
C PHE A 44 -9.82 5.74 8.04
N ASP A 45 -9.83 5.56 9.36
CA ASP A 45 -11.02 5.77 10.20
C ASP A 45 -11.53 7.21 10.07
N ALA A 46 -10.62 8.20 10.09
CA ALA A 46 -10.97 9.61 9.97
C ALA A 46 -11.49 10.00 8.58
N LEU A 47 -11.01 9.35 7.52
CA LEU A 47 -11.53 9.50 6.16
C LEU A 47 -12.95 8.90 6.04
N GLN A 48 -13.18 7.73 6.64
CA GLN A 48 -14.50 7.06 6.60
C GLN A 48 -15.55 7.75 7.46
N SER A 49 -15.18 8.26 8.64
CA SER A 49 -16.09 8.95 9.55
C SER A 49 -16.42 10.37 9.10
N GLY A 50 -15.68 10.92 8.13
CA GLY A 50 -15.80 12.30 7.68
C GLY A 50 -15.18 13.32 8.65
N GLU A 51 -14.36 12.88 9.61
CA GLU A 51 -13.58 13.77 10.49
C GLU A 51 -12.62 14.65 9.68
N VAL A 52 -12.08 14.13 8.57
CA VAL A 52 -11.29 14.91 7.62
C VAL A 52 -12.25 15.64 6.67
N SER A 53 -12.52 16.90 6.99
CA SER A 53 -13.40 17.76 6.20
C SER A 53 -12.65 18.49 5.08
N GLY A 54 -13.24 18.47 3.87
CA GLY A 54 -12.71 19.16 2.69
C GLY A 54 -11.81 18.29 1.81
N MET A 55 -11.98 18.43 0.50
CA MET A 55 -11.29 17.60 -0.50
C MET A 55 -9.76 17.67 -0.36
N SER A 56 -9.19 18.87 -0.18
CA SER A 56 -7.73 19.03 -0.05
C SER A 56 -7.18 18.24 1.14
N ALA A 57 -7.81 18.34 2.31
CA ALA A 57 -7.34 17.64 3.51
C ALA A 57 -7.47 16.12 3.37
N GLN A 58 -8.48 15.64 2.64
CA GLN A 58 -8.63 14.22 2.32
C GLN A 58 -7.51 13.73 1.40
N LEU A 59 -7.16 14.51 0.37
CA LEU A 59 -6.04 14.20 -0.53
C LEU A 59 -4.72 14.15 0.23
N ASP A 60 -4.44 15.16 1.06
CA ASP A 60 -3.23 15.20 1.89
C ASP A 60 -3.13 13.95 2.77
N ALA A 61 -4.23 13.56 3.40
CA ALA A 61 -4.31 12.37 4.25
C ALA A 61 -4.08 11.06 3.47
N ILE A 62 -4.62 10.95 2.26
CA ILE A 62 -4.42 9.80 1.36
C ILE A 62 -2.94 9.69 0.98
N TYR A 63 -2.34 10.77 0.46
CA TYR A 63 -0.94 10.77 0.01
C TYR A 63 0.05 10.58 1.16
N GLU A 64 -0.23 11.15 2.34
CA GLU A 64 0.54 10.88 3.55
C GLU A 64 0.51 9.38 3.92
N THR A 65 -0.65 8.74 3.76
CA THR A 65 -0.86 7.33 4.11
C THR A 65 -0.16 6.38 3.14
N VAL A 66 -0.33 6.55 1.83
CA VAL A 66 0.33 5.69 0.83
C VAL A 66 1.84 5.88 0.84
N SER A 67 2.34 7.02 1.31
CA SER A 67 3.78 7.23 1.51
C SER A 67 4.37 6.40 2.67
N ILE A 68 3.55 5.84 3.57
CA ILE A 68 4.05 5.09 4.73
C ILE A 68 4.61 3.74 4.26
N GLY A 69 5.89 3.51 4.55
CA GLY A 69 6.57 2.26 4.19
C GLY A 69 7.02 2.16 2.74
N LEU A 70 6.69 3.13 1.88
CA LEU A 70 7.21 3.21 0.52
C LEU A 70 8.73 3.36 0.55
N LEU A 71 9.41 2.49 -0.19
CA LEU A 71 10.87 2.44 -0.33
C LEU A 71 11.35 2.85 -1.71
N ASP A 72 10.59 2.51 -2.75
CA ASP A 72 10.99 2.69 -4.14
C ASP A 72 9.77 2.56 -5.08
N TRP A 73 9.95 2.90 -6.35
CA TRP A 73 9.08 2.43 -7.44
C TRP A 73 9.93 2.06 -8.66
N VAL A 74 9.44 1.12 -9.46
CA VAL A 74 10.15 0.63 -10.64
C VAL A 74 9.22 0.58 -11.84
N ASN A 75 9.78 0.68 -13.04
CA ASN A 75 9.04 0.71 -14.31
C ASN A 75 8.03 1.87 -14.40
N MET A 76 8.27 2.96 -13.67
CA MET A 76 7.51 4.20 -13.81
C MET A 76 8.07 4.97 -15.00
N ILE A 77 7.35 4.99 -16.12
CA ILE A 77 7.81 5.63 -17.36
C ILE A 77 7.00 6.89 -17.60
N ASP A 78 7.71 8.00 -17.80
CA ASP A 78 7.10 9.25 -18.24
C ASP A 78 6.64 9.11 -19.69
N PRO A 79 5.34 9.29 -19.99
CA PRO A 79 4.80 9.13 -21.33
C PRO A 79 5.30 10.19 -22.32
N GLU A 80 5.74 11.36 -21.87
CA GLU A 80 6.22 12.43 -22.75
C GLU A 80 7.68 12.21 -23.17
N THR A 81 8.52 11.79 -22.22
CA THR A 81 9.96 11.62 -22.46
C THR A 81 10.35 10.18 -22.79
N GLY A 82 9.51 9.19 -22.44
CA GLY A 82 9.82 7.76 -22.53
C GLY A 82 10.90 7.31 -21.56
N THR A 83 11.25 8.13 -20.57
CA THR A 83 12.31 7.86 -19.59
C THR A 83 11.74 7.40 -18.24
N GLU A 84 12.55 6.70 -17.46
CA GLU A 84 12.16 6.27 -16.12
C GLU A 84 12.07 7.46 -15.17
N ILE A 85 10.97 7.55 -14.44
CA ILE A 85 10.72 8.58 -13.43
C ILE A 85 11.52 8.22 -12.17
N PRO A 86 12.54 9.00 -11.77
CA PRO A 86 13.36 8.68 -10.61
C PRO A 86 12.53 8.64 -9.34
N PHE A 87 12.83 7.69 -8.45
CA PHE A 87 12.14 7.61 -7.17
C PHE A 87 12.41 8.82 -6.28
N LYS A 88 11.32 9.48 -5.90
CA LYS A 88 11.26 10.49 -4.85
C LYS A 88 9.95 10.30 -4.11
N LYS A 89 10.04 9.94 -2.84
CA LYS A 89 8.87 9.62 -2.04
C LYS A 89 7.82 10.75 -2.04
N GLU A 90 8.30 11.99 -2.06
CA GLU A 90 7.49 13.20 -2.02
C GLU A 90 6.70 13.41 -3.33
N ASP A 91 7.14 12.82 -4.44
CA ASP A 91 6.53 13.00 -5.76
C ASP A 91 5.41 11.97 -6.03
N ILE A 92 4.97 11.19 -5.03
CA ILE A 92 3.94 10.16 -5.20
C ILE A 92 2.61 10.70 -5.74
N ASP A 93 2.30 11.96 -5.43
CA ASP A 93 1.13 12.70 -5.91
C ASP A 93 1.25 13.13 -7.38
N LEU A 94 2.45 13.13 -7.95
CA LEU A 94 2.70 13.32 -9.37
C LEU A 94 2.60 12.00 -10.15
N ILE A 95 2.77 10.86 -9.47
CA ILE A 95 2.70 9.52 -10.09
C ILE A 95 1.28 8.97 -10.08
N LEU A 96 0.53 9.22 -9.02
CA LEU A 96 -0.79 8.65 -8.80
C LEU A 96 -1.88 9.71 -8.82
N ASN A 97 -2.95 9.43 -9.56
CA ASN A 97 -4.17 10.20 -9.38
C ASN A 97 -4.86 9.83 -8.04
N PRO A 98 -5.72 10.71 -7.49
CA PRO A 98 -6.36 10.47 -6.20
C PRO A 98 -7.20 9.20 -6.10
N ILE A 99 -7.78 8.74 -7.21
CA ILE A 99 -8.63 7.54 -7.23
C ILE A 99 -7.73 6.31 -7.06
N GLU A 100 -6.68 6.19 -7.87
CA GLU A 100 -5.71 5.09 -7.76
C GLU A 100 -5.05 5.05 -6.38
N ALA A 101 -4.68 6.22 -5.83
CA ALA A 101 -4.10 6.31 -4.51
C ALA A 101 -5.07 5.81 -3.41
N SER A 102 -6.35 6.22 -3.47
CA SER A 102 -7.33 5.93 -2.41
C SER A 102 -7.98 4.55 -2.49
N THR A 103 -8.37 4.09 -3.68
CA THR A 103 -9.12 2.83 -3.80
C THR A 103 -8.20 1.63 -3.98
N ASP A 104 -7.14 1.80 -4.75
CA ASP A 104 -6.29 0.69 -5.17
C ASP A 104 -5.07 0.58 -4.25
N LEU A 105 -4.17 1.56 -4.29
CA LEU A 105 -2.92 1.48 -3.53
C LEU A 105 -3.15 1.44 -2.02
N MET A 106 -3.95 2.37 -1.47
CA MET A 106 -4.29 2.34 -0.04
C MET A 106 -5.03 1.04 0.34
N GLY A 107 -5.92 0.55 -0.53
CA GLY A 107 -6.60 -0.73 -0.34
C GLY A 107 -5.64 -1.92 -0.29
N LYS A 108 -4.65 -1.98 -1.19
CA LYS A 108 -3.62 -3.01 -1.20
C LYS A 108 -2.63 -2.90 -0.04
N ILE A 109 -2.30 -1.69 0.42
CA ILE A 109 -1.49 -1.50 1.65
C ILE A 109 -2.24 -2.03 2.87
N LEU A 110 -3.57 -1.84 2.94
CA LEU A 110 -4.40 -2.42 3.99
C LEU A 110 -4.57 -3.95 3.83
N GLY A 111 -4.75 -4.42 2.59
CA GLY A 111 -4.99 -5.82 2.25
C GLY A 111 -3.76 -6.72 2.32
N ALA A 112 -2.56 -6.20 2.03
CA ALA A 112 -1.30 -6.91 2.22
C ALA A 112 -0.98 -7.15 3.71
N VAL A 113 -1.80 -6.60 4.61
CA VAL A 113 -1.48 -6.57 6.03
C VAL A 113 -2.66 -6.90 6.96
N MET A 114 -3.88 -6.97 6.43
CA MET A 114 -4.90 -7.82 7.03
C MET A 114 -4.68 -9.25 6.51
N PRO A 115 -4.60 -10.29 7.37
CA PRO A 115 -4.64 -11.66 6.89
C PRO A 115 -5.90 -11.81 6.04
N THR A 116 -5.73 -12.25 4.80
CA THR A 116 -6.83 -12.41 3.88
C THR A 116 -7.88 -13.34 4.52
N HIS A 117 -9.16 -13.17 4.18
CA HIS A 117 -10.21 -14.07 4.69
C HIS A 117 -9.94 -15.55 4.38
N GLU A 118 -9.05 -15.85 3.42
CA GLU A 118 -8.56 -17.20 3.13
C GLU A 118 -7.55 -17.72 4.17
N ASP A 119 -6.68 -16.87 4.71
CA ASP A 119 -5.70 -17.23 5.75
C ASP A 119 -6.39 -17.56 7.08
N LYS A 120 -7.50 -16.88 7.41
CA LYS A 120 -8.30 -17.19 8.61
C LYS A 120 -8.94 -18.58 8.53
N LYS A 121 -9.54 -18.94 7.39
CA LYS A 121 -10.16 -20.27 7.21
C LYS A 121 -9.14 -21.39 7.25
N LYS A 122 -7.94 -21.19 6.68
CA LYS A 122 -6.89 -22.21 6.68
C LYS A 122 -6.28 -22.41 8.07
N SER A 123 -6.13 -21.33 8.85
CA SER A 123 -5.68 -21.39 10.23
C SER A 123 -6.69 -22.04 11.19
N GLU A 124 -7.99 -21.82 10.99
CA GLU A 124 -9.05 -22.45 11.79
C GLU A 124 -9.16 -23.96 11.51
N LEU A 125 -8.97 -24.40 10.26
CA LEU A 125 -9.02 -25.82 9.90
C LEU A 125 -7.82 -26.63 10.43
N GLN A 126 -6.64 -26.03 10.55
CA GLN A 126 -5.46 -26.72 11.11
C GLN A 126 -5.54 -26.86 12.64
N ALA A 127 -6.04 -25.84 13.34
CA ALA A 127 -6.16 -25.87 14.80
C ALA A 127 -7.12 -26.96 15.32
N VAL A 128 -8.16 -27.30 14.55
CA VAL A 128 -9.12 -28.36 14.92
C VAL A 128 -8.53 -29.77 14.70
N SER A 129 -7.58 -29.92 13.76
CA SER A 129 -6.96 -31.21 13.44
C SER A 129 -5.85 -31.64 14.39
N GLU A 130 -5.25 -30.71 15.15
CA GLU A 130 -4.18 -31.02 16.13
C GLU A 130 -4.73 -31.30 17.54
N THR A 131 -6.03 -31.10 17.77
CA THR A 131 -6.72 -31.38 19.04
C THR A 131 -7.58 -32.66 19.01
N SER A 132 -7.46 -33.50 17.98
CA SER A 132 -8.17 -34.79 17.86
C SER A 132 -7.24 -35.99 18.00
#